data_AF-A0A1A8NYW0-F1
#
_entry.id   AF-A0A1A8NYW0-F1
#
_cell.length_a   1.000
_cell.length_b   1.000
_cell.length_c   1.000
_cell.angle_alpha   90.00
_cell.angle_beta   90.00
_cell.angle_gamma   90.00
#
_symmetry.space_group_name_H-M   'P 1'
#
loop_
_entity.id
_entity.type
_entity.pdbx_description
1 polymer ?
#
loop_
_entity_poly.entity_id
_entity_poly.type
_entity_poly.pdbx_seq_one_letter_code
_entity_poly.pdbx_strand_id
1 'polypeptide(L)' 'RCLIPPAIYKSACKIEVRDFPFDQQNCTLKFRSWTYDHTEIDLILLSDYASRDDFKPSGEWDIVSLPGR' A
#
# COMPACT_ATOMS: atom_id res chain seq x y z
N ARG A 1 4.34 -23.89 4.51
CA ARG A 1 2.91 -23.54 4.32
C ARG A 1 2.77 -22.09 4.75
N CYS A 2 2.61 -21.14 3.83
CA CYS A 2 2.53 -19.73 4.19
C CYS A 2 1.12 -19.42 4.70
N LEU A 3 1.02 -18.81 5.88
CA LEU A 3 -0.21 -18.23 6.38
C LEU A 3 -0.35 -16.84 5.75
N ILE A 4 -1.43 -16.63 4.99
CA ILE A 4 -1.80 -15.30 4.47
C ILE A 4 -3.06 -14.87 5.23
N PRO A 5 -2.92 -14.17 6.36
CA PRO A 5 -4.07 -13.71 7.12
C PRO A 5 -4.76 -12.53 6.39
N PRO A 6 -6.10 -12.52 6.30
CA PRO A 6 -6.82 -11.35 5.82
C PRO A 6 -6.71 -10.22 6.85
N ALA A 7 -6.58 -8.99 6.37
CA ALA A 7 -6.52 -7.80 7.22
C ALA A 7 -7.13 -6.58 6.53
N ILE A 8 -7.77 -5.71 7.32
CA ILE A 8 -8.25 -4.40 6.88
C ILE A 8 -7.37 -3.35 7.56
N TYR A 9 -6.67 -2.54 6.77
CA TYR A 9 -5.80 -1.48 7.28
C TYR A 9 -6.48 -0.11 7.10
N LYS A 10 -6.40 0.72 8.15
CA LYS A 10 -6.76 2.14 8.08
C LYS A 10 -5.48 2.95 8.16
N SER A 11 -5.09 3.57 7.05
CA SER A 11 -3.91 4.43 6.98
C SER A 11 -4.27 5.89 7.22
N ALA A 12 -3.31 6.65 7.74
CA ALA A 12 -3.38 8.10 7.73
C ALA A 12 -2.60 8.60 6.50
N CYS A 13 -3.32 9.22 5.57
CA CYS A 13 -2.76 9.82 4.37
C CYS A 13 -3.14 11.31 4.33
N LYS A 14 -2.21 12.15 3.89
CA LYS A 14 -2.49 13.56 3.60
C LYS A 14 -3.20 13.64 2.26
N ILE A 15 -4.33 14.33 2.22
CA ILE A 15 -5.12 14.56 1.01
C ILE A 15 -4.91 15.99 0.53
N GLU A 16 -4.66 16.15 -0.77
CA GLU A 16 -4.50 17.46 -1.43
C GLU A 16 -5.74 17.79 -2.27
N VAL A 17 -6.57 18.74 -1.83
CA VAL A 17 -7.89 19.04 -2.42
C VAL A 17 -7.90 20.24 -3.36
N ARG A 18 -6.73 20.65 -3.85
CA ARG A 18 -6.57 21.87 -4.66
C ARG A 18 -7.37 21.82 -5.96
N ASP A 19 -7.38 20.66 -6.62
CA ASP A 19 -7.89 20.49 -7.98
C ASP A 19 -9.16 19.63 -8.04
N PHE A 20 -9.87 19.50 -6.91
CA PHE A 20 -11.10 18.72 -6.82
C PHE A 20 -12.14 19.16 -7.89
N PRO A 21 -12.81 18.24 -8.62
CA PRO A 21 -12.81 16.78 -8.46
C PRO A 21 -11.80 16.03 -9.36
N PHE A 22 -10.82 16.73 -9.92
CA PHE A 22 -9.83 16.18 -10.87
C PHE A 22 -8.45 16.01 -10.23
N ASP A 23 -8.43 15.81 -8.92
CA ASP A 23 -7.24 15.67 -8.10
C ASP A 23 -6.59 14.28 -8.21
N GLN A 24 -5.29 14.22 -7.94
CA GLN A 24 -4.55 12.97 -7.79
C GLN A 24 -4.04 12.86 -6.37
N GLN A 25 -4.19 11.67 -5.78
CA GLN A 25 -3.79 11.39 -4.41
C GLN A 25 -2.63 10.39 -4.36
N ASN A 26 -1.65 10.67 -3.50
CA ASN A 26 -0.50 9.79 -3.27
C ASN A 26 -0.43 9.38 -1.80
N CYS A 27 -0.89 8.16 -1.52
CA CYS A 27 -0.96 7.60 -0.18
C CYS A 27 0.04 6.45 0.00
N THR A 28 0.77 6.46 1.12
CA THR A 28 1.80 5.47 1.43
C THR A 28 1.39 4.57 2.59
N LEU A 29 1.53 3.26 2.41
CA LEU A 29 1.50 2.28 3.50
C LEU A 29 2.93 1.96 3.91
N LYS A 30 3.19 1.89 5.22
CA LYS A 30 4.49 1.54 5.78
C LYS A 30 4.38 0.24 6.57
N PHE A 31 5.03 -0.80 6.08
CA PHE A 31 5.13 -2.08 6.78
C PHE A 31 6.53 -2.21 7.39
N ARG A 32 6.58 -2.60 8.67
CA ARG A 32 7.83 -2.81 9.39
C ARG A 32 7.59 -3.83 10.49
N SER A 33 8.64 -4.58 10.85
CA SER A 33 8.65 -5.28 12.13
C SER A 33 8.58 -4.27 13.28
N TRP A 34 7.80 -4.62 14.29
CA TRP A 34 7.72 -3.84 15.51
C TRP A 34 8.86 -4.17 16.48
N THR A 35 9.26 -5.44 16.55
CA THR A 35 10.16 -5.96 17.58
C THR A 35 11.60 -6.13 17.12
N TYR A 36 11.81 -6.35 15.84
CA TYR A 36 13.12 -6.65 15.26
C TYR A 36 13.57 -5.54 14.33
N ASP A 37 14.87 -5.28 14.32
CA ASP A 37 15.49 -4.37 13.37
C ASP A 37 16.21 -5.09 12.22
N HIS A 38 16.83 -4.31 11.34
CA HIS A 38 17.54 -4.80 10.16
C HIS A 38 18.76 -5.69 10.45
N THR A 39 19.28 -5.69 11.68
CA THR A 39 20.41 -6.56 12.07
C THR A 39 19.95 -7.97 12.39
N GLU A 40 18.68 -8.13 12.72
CA GLU A 40 18.06 -9.40 13.11
C GLU A 40 17.22 -9.99 11.98
N ILE A 41 16.55 -9.14 11.20
CA ILE A 41 15.72 -9.57 10.08
C ILE A 41 15.96 -8.71 8.84
N ASP A 42 15.87 -9.34 7.67
CA ASP A 42 15.86 -8.65 6.39
C ASP A 42 14.51 -8.84 5.70
N LEU A 43 13.86 -7.73 5.33
CA LEU A 43 12.56 -7.72 4.65
C LEU A 43 12.78 -7.42 3.17
N ILE A 44 12.67 -8.45 2.34
CA ILE A 44 12.92 -8.35 0.91
C ILE A 44 11.58 -8.27 0.17
N LEU A 45 11.44 -7.27 -0.70
CA LEU A 45 10.30 -7.16 -1.60
C LEU A 45 10.34 -8.30 -2.62
N LEU A 46 9.24 -9.04 -2.74
CA LEU A 46 9.11 -10.09 -3.76
C LEU A 46 8.85 -9.51 -5.16
N SER A 47 8.33 -8.29 -5.23
CA SER A 47 8.00 -7.56 -6.44
C SER A 47 8.07 -6.06 -6.17
N ASP A 48 8.51 -5.29 -7.17
CA ASP A 48 8.54 -3.82 -7.12
C ASP A 48 7.14 -3.19 -7.20
N TYR A 49 6.11 -4.00 -7.47
CA TYR A 49 4.72 -3.57 -7.54
C TYR A 49 3.80 -4.53 -6.78
N ALA A 50 2.78 -3.96 -6.11
CA ALA A 50 1.73 -4.75 -5.51
C ALA A 50 0.79 -5.36 -6.57
N SER A 51 0.42 -6.63 -6.39
CA SER A 51 -0.54 -7.32 -7.27
C SER A 51 -1.94 -6.71 -7.15
N ARG A 52 -2.68 -6.75 -8.27
CA ARG A 52 -4.09 -6.37 -8.38
C ARG A 52 -4.97 -7.51 -8.88
N ASP A 53 -4.49 -8.76 -8.84
CA ASP A 53 -5.15 -9.91 -9.49
C ASP A 53 -6.59 -10.10 -8.98
N ASP A 54 -6.82 -9.89 -7.68
CA ASP A 54 -8.13 -9.98 -7.02
C ASP A 54 -8.70 -8.60 -6.63
N PHE A 55 -8.28 -7.53 -7.30
CA PHE A 55 -8.77 -6.18 -7.02
C PHE A 55 -10.14 -5.94 -7.64
N LYS A 56 -11.14 -5.63 -6.81
CA LYS A 56 -12.42 -5.09 -7.27
C LYS A 56 -12.31 -3.57 -7.46
N PRO A 57 -12.56 -3.03 -8.67
CA PRO A 57 -12.53 -1.59 -8.92
C PRO A 57 -13.45 -0.80 -7.99
N SER A 58 -12.98 0.39 -7.61
CA SER A 58 -13.79 1.41 -6.97
C SER A 58 -14.69 2.10 -8.00
N GLY A 59 -15.79 2.70 -7.57
CA GLY A 59 -16.66 3.51 -8.44
C GLY A 59 -16.24 4.98 -8.52
N GLU A 60 -15.28 5.41 -7.70
CA GLU A 60 -14.88 6.81 -7.56
C GLU A 60 -13.37 7.02 -7.82
N TRP A 61 -12.54 6.02 -7.51
CA TRP A 61 -11.08 6.16 -7.51
C TRP A 61 -10.42 5.15 -8.45
N ASP A 62 -9.54 5.64 -9.31
CA ASP A 62 -8.70 4.82 -10.16
C ASP A 62 -7.29 4.68 -9.59
N ILE A 63 -6.77 3.45 -9.59
CA ILE A 63 -5.40 3.22 -9.14
C ILE A 63 -4.45 3.38 -10.34
N VAL A 64 -3.70 4.49 -10.36
CA VAL A 64 -2.73 4.77 -11.45
C VAL A 64 -1.45 3.93 -11.29
N SER A 65 -0.88 3.85 -10.09
CA SER A 65 0.36 3.08 -9.83
C SER A 65 0.39 2.51 -8.40
N LEU A 66 1.09 1.39 -8.19
CA LEU A 66 1.28 0.76 -6.87
C LEU A 66 2.74 0.30 -6.64
N PRO A 67 3.73 1.21 -6.67
CA PRO A 67 5.12 0.83 -6.43
C PRO A 67 5.39 0.47 -4.97
N GLY A 68 6.16 -0.60 -4.75
CA GLY A 68 6.82 -0.92 -3.48
C GLY A 68 8.23 -0.31 -3.43
N ARG A 69 8.67 0.10 -2.24
CA ARG A 69 10.00 0.66 -1.99
C ARG A 69 10.49 0.28 -0.60
#